data_AF-A0A510JE73-F1
#
_entry.id   AF-A0A510JE73-F1
#
_cell.length_a   1.000
_cell.length_b   1.000
_cell.length_c   1.000
_cell.angle_alpha   90.00
_cell.angle_beta   90.00
_cell.angle_gamma   90.00
#
_symmetry.space_group_name_H-M   'P 1'
#
loop_
_entity.id
_entity.type
_entity.pdbx_description
1 polymer ?
#
loop_
_entity_poly.entity_id
_entity_poly.type
_entity_poly.pdbx_seq_one_letter_code
_entity_poly.pdbx_strand_id
1 'polypeptide(L)'
;MAAQKKEENKKNIMLTILIVLWGSIFLLMKMHIIGVYSGMLILILLYLYLNFNLINLYFVSKRTTFKIYIFMLLDLIYLLRESFSLFSILIYFVAMAILIYLIMKDEGRNELPKILGFSGFYTILKIIFISMFVLL
;
A
#
# COMPACT_ATOMS: atom_id res chain seq x y z
N MET A 1 -15.93 -5.09 -23.72
CA MET A 1 -14.45 -5.13 -23.79
C MET A 1 -13.79 -3.74 -23.86
N ALA A 2 -14.19 -2.81 -24.74
CA ALA A 2 -13.55 -1.48 -24.83
C ALA A 2 -13.76 -0.57 -23.59
N ALA A 3 -14.92 -0.65 -22.92
CA ALA A 3 -15.22 0.13 -21.72
C ALA A 3 -14.40 -0.32 -20.49
N GLN A 4 -14.27 -1.63 -20.27
CA GLN A 4 -13.46 -2.20 -19.18
C GLN A 4 -11.98 -1.86 -19.32
N LYS A 5 -11.43 -1.95 -20.54
CA LYS A 5 -10.05 -1.56 -20.83
C LYS A 5 -9.79 -0.07 -20.58
N LYS A 6 -10.81 0.78 -20.79
CA LYS A 6 -10.74 2.23 -20.55
C LYS A 6 -10.81 2.57 -19.06
N GLU A 7 -11.58 1.84 -18.26
CA GLU A 7 -11.63 1.99 -16.80
C GLU A 7 -10.37 1.48 -16.11
N GLU A 8 -9.84 0.34 -16.55
CA GLU A 8 -8.58 -0.22 -16.03
C GLU A 8 -7.40 0.73 -16.30
N ASN A 9 -7.36 1.32 -17.50
CA ASN A 9 -6.34 2.31 -17.85
C ASN A 9 -6.48 3.60 -17.01
N LYS A 10 -7.71 4.05 -16.72
CA LYS A 10 -7.95 5.20 -15.82
C LYS A 10 -7.46 4.93 -14.40
N LYS A 11 -7.73 3.74 -13.85
CA LYS A 11 -7.27 3.36 -12.50
C LYS A 11 -5.75 3.28 -12.42
N ASN A 12 -5.07 2.77 -13.46
CA ASN A 12 -3.62 2.74 -13.53
C ASN A 12 -3.01 4.15 -13.63
N ILE A 13 -3.58 5.03 -14.46
CA ILE A 13 -3.16 6.44 -14.55
C ILE A 13 -3.30 7.13 -13.19
N MET A 14 -4.39 6.85 -12.45
CA MET A 14 -4.62 7.41 -11.13
C MET A 14 -3.56 6.98 -10.12
N LEU A 15 -3.18 5.69 -10.11
CA LEU A 15 -2.07 5.20 -9.29
C LEU A 15 -0.76 5.91 -9.63
N THR A 16 -0.45 6.09 -10.92
CA THR A 16 0.78 6.79 -11.35
C THR A 16 0.79 8.24 -10.88
N ILE A 17 -0.31 8.96 -11.04
CA ILE A 17 -0.45 10.35 -10.57
C ILE A 17 -0.24 10.42 -9.05
N LEU A 18 -0.83 9.48 -8.31
CA LEU A 18 -0.66 9.42 -6.86
C LEU A 18 0.80 9.22 -6.47
N ILE A 19 1.53 8.31 -7.12
CA ILE A 19 2.96 8.09 -6.85
C ILE A 19 3.77 9.37 -7.13
N VAL A 20 3.49 10.09 -8.22
CA VAL A 20 4.17 11.35 -8.56
C VAL A 20 3.87 12.45 -7.55
N LEU A 21 2.60 12.62 -7.17
CA LEU A 21 2.17 13.58 -6.16
C LEU A 21 2.86 13.30 -4.82
N TRP A 22 2.98 12.02 -4.48
CA TRP A 22 3.63 11.57 -3.26
C TRP A 22 5.11 11.93 -3.21
N GLY A 23 5.86 11.65 -4.29
CA GLY A 23 7.25 12.06 -4.40
C GLY A 23 7.43 13.59 -4.41
N SER A 24 6.48 14.33 -4.97
CA SER A 24 6.51 15.80 -4.98
C SER A 24 6.40 16.37 -3.57
N ILE A 25 5.50 15.84 -2.73
CA ILE A 25 5.36 16.30 -1.34
C ILE A 25 6.62 16.01 -0.54
N PHE A 26 7.22 14.83 -0.71
CA PHE A 26 8.50 14.50 -0.08
C PHE A 26 9.60 15.52 -0.44
N LEU A 27 9.72 15.91 -1.71
CA LEU A 27 10.68 16.94 -2.14
C LEU A 27 10.38 18.31 -1.53
N LEU A 28 9.11 18.73 -1.47
CA LEU A 28 8.72 20.00 -0.87
C LEU A 28 9.05 20.06 0.63
N MET A 29 8.90 18.93 1.35
CA MET A 29 9.31 18.82 2.74
C MET A 29 10.83 18.94 2.89
N LYS A 30 11.59 18.26 2.04
CA LYS A 30 13.05 18.29 2.04
C LYS A 30 13.62 19.67 1.71
N MET A 31 12.91 20.44 0.89
CA MET A 31 13.24 21.84 0.59
C MET A 31 12.76 22.82 1.69
N HIS A 32 12.21 22.33 2.81
CA HIS A 32 11.64 23.12 3.90
C HIS A 32 10.52 24.09 3.46
N ILE A 33 9.85 23.83 2.34
CA ILE A 33 8.71 24.64 1.86
C ILE A 33 7.47 24.34 2.70
N ILE A 34 7.29 23.07 3.09
CA ILE A 34 6.17 22.60 3.94
C ILE A 34 6.75 22.10 5.26
N GLY A 35 6.05 22.37 6.37
CA GLY A 35 6.43 21.86 7.68
C GLY A 35 6.47 20.33 7.72
N VAL A 36 7.47 19.78 8.41
CA VAL A 36 7.74 18.34 8.50
C VAL A 36 6.53 17.56 9.04
N TYR A 37 5.85 18.06 10.08
CA TYR A 37 4.66 17.40 10.63
C TYR A 37 3.47 17.41 9.66
N SER A 38 3.17 18.56 9.05
CA SER A 38 2.08 18.67 8.06
C SER A 38 2.34 17.81 6.83
N GLY A 39 3.58 17.78 6.35
CA GLY A 39 3.94 16.97 5.19
C GLY A 39 3.86 15.46 5.49
N MET A 40 4.29 15.02 6.68
CA MET A 40 4.15 13.63 7.11
C MET A 40 2.69 13.18 7.12
N LEU A 41 1.79 14.01 7.66
CA LEU A 41 0.36 13.72 7.66
C LEU A 41 -0.17 13.53 6.24
N ILE A 42 0.21 14.41 5.31
CA ILE A 42 -0.23 14.29 3.91
C ILE A 42 0.35 13.04 3.24
N LEU A 43 1.62 12.70 3.50
CA LEU A 43 2.24 11.46 3.01
C LEU A 43 1.51 10.22 3.54
N ILE A 44 1.17 10.16 4.83
CA ILE A 44 0.39 9.05 5.40
C ILE A 44 -0.99 8.93 4.74
N LEU A 45 -1.69 10.06 4.53
CA LEU A 45 -3.01 10.05 3.88
C LEU A 45 -2.93 9.54 2.44
N LEU A 46 -1.93 10.00 1.68
CA LEU A 46 -1.70 9.55 0.31
C LEU A 46 -1.27 8.07 0.25
N TYR A 47 -0.49 7.59 1.22
CA TYR A 47 -0.15 6.17 1.35
C TYR A 47 -1.41 5.32 1.49
N LEU A 48 -2.29 5.70 2.41
CA LEU A 48 -3.55 5.00 2.64
C LEU A 48 -4.42 5.00 1.39
N TYR A 49 -4.56 6.16 0.74
CA TYR A 49 -5.36 6.29 -0.47
C TYR A 49 -4.83 5.47 -1.65
N LEU A 50 -3.50 5.46 -1.84
CA LEU A 50 -2.85 4.64 -2.87
C LEU A 50 -3.11 3.14 -2.63
N ASN A 51 -2.97 2.69 -1.39
CA ASN A 51 -3.24 1.30 -1.02
C ASN A 51 -4.72 0.92 -1.20
N PHE A 52 -5.66 1.81 -0.82
CA PHE A 52 -7.09 1.58 -1.08
C PHE A 52 -7.39 1.38 -2.57
N ASN A 53 -6.80 2.22 -3.44
CA ASN A 53 -6.99 2.10 -4.88
C ASN A 53 -6.34 0.83 -5.45
N LEU A 54 -5.16 0.45 -4.94
CA LEU A 54 -4.50 -0.79 -5.31
C LEU A 54 -5.36 -2.01 -4.95
N ILE A 55 -5.93 -2.03 -3.75
CA ILE A 55 -6.80 -3.13 -3.30
C ILE A 55 -8.03 -3.26 -4.20
N ASN A 56 -8.66 -2.14 -4.58
CA ASN A 56 -9.83 -2.11 -5.46
C ASN A 56 -9.51 -2.43 -6.94
N LEU A 57 -8.23 -2.46 -7.31
CA LEU A 57 -7.78 -2.92 -8.61
C LEU A 57 -7.65 -4.44 -8.64
N TYR A 58 -7.12 -5.02 -7.57
CA TYR A 58 -6.95 -6.47 -7.48
C TYR A 58 -8.24 -7.17 -7.04
N PHE A 59 -8.95 -6.72 -6.01
CA PHE A 59 -10.04 -7.49 -5.42
C PHE A 59 -11.39 -6.76 -5.52
N VAL A 60 -12.42 -7.51 -5.93
CA VAL A 60 -13.82 -7.05 -5.94
C VAL A 60 -14.59 -7.57 -4.72
N SER A 61 -14.15 -8.70 -4.14
CA SER A 61 -14.77 -9.33 -2.98
C SER A 61 -14.65 -8.45 -1.74
N LYS A 62 -15.80 -8.08 -1.16
CA LYS A 62 -15.88 -7.28 0.08
C LYS A 62 -15.20 -7.97 1.28
N ARG A 63 -15.23 -9.30 1.33
CA ARG A 63 -14.63 -10.08 2.43
C ARG A 63 -13.10 -10.00 2.36
N THR A 64 -12.56 -10.13 1.16
CA THR A 64 -11.12 -10.05 0.88
C THR A 64 -10.58 -8.65 1.15
N THR A 65 -11.24 -7.61 0.62
CA THR A 65 -10.83 -6.22 0.82
C THR A 65 -10.87 -5.81 2.29
N PHE A 66 -11.89 -6.25 3.05
CA PHE A 66 -11.96 -5.99 4.49
C PHE A 66 -10.77 -6.56 5.27
N LYS A 67 -10.35 -7.80 4.99
CA LYS A 67 -9.17 -8.41 5.64
C LYS A 67 -7.89 -7.63 5.32
N ILE A 68 -7.74 -7.20 4.07
CA ILE A 68 -6.57 -6.40 3.65
C ILE A 68 -6.59 -5.03 4.33
N TYR A 69 -7.76 -4.39 4.49
CA TYR A 69 -7.86 -3.11 5.21
C TYR A 69 -7.47 -3.22 6.68
N ILE A 70 -7.89 -4.29 7.37
CA ILE A 70 -7.44 -4.56 8.75
C ILE A 70 -5.92 -4.72 8.78
N PHE A 71 -5.36 -5.51 7.86
CA PHE A 71 -3.92 -5.70 7.77
C PHE A 71 -3.19 -4.38 7.53
N MET A 72 -3.66 -3.55 6.59
CA MET A 72 -3.07 -2.25 6.29
C MET A 72 -3.09 -1.31 7.48
N LEU A 73 -4.17 -1.31 8.27
CA LEU A 73 -4.28 -0.48 9.46
C LEU A 73 -3.33 -0.95 10.57
N LEU A 74 -3.24 -2.27 10.80
CA LEU A 74 -2.25 -2.84 11.71
C LEU A 74 -0.81 -2.51 11.26
N ASP A 75 -0.55 -2.59 9.97
CA ASP A 75 0.75 -2.29 9.38
C ASP A 75 1.14 -0.82 9.58
N LEU A 76 0.19 0.11 9.40
CA LEU A 76 0.39 1.53 9.66
C LEU A 76 0.66 1.80 11.15
N ILE A 77 -0.11 1.21 12.06
CA ILE A 77 0.12 1.37 13.51
C ILE A 77 1.53 0.89 13.88
N TYR A 78 1.94 -0.23 13.29
CA TYR A 78 3.26 -0.80 13.55
C TYR A 78 4.39 0.08 13.02
N LEU A 79 4.19 0.68 11.84
CA LEU A 79 5.09 1.67 11.26
C LEU A 79 5.24 2.91 12.16
N LEU A 80 4.13 3.48 12.62
CA LEU A 80 4.12 4.69 13.46
C LEU A 80 4.76 4.47 14.84
N ARG A 81 4.90 3.23 15.27
CA ARG A 81 5.59 2.87 16.52
C ARG A 81 7.13 2.86 16.36
N GLU A 82 7.65 3.12 15.16
CA GLU A 82 9.09 3.19 14.83
C GLU A 82 9.92 1.97 15.26
N SER A 83 9.27 0.81 15.40
CA SER A 83 9.97 -0.42 15.76
C SER A 83 10.56 -1.05 14.49
N PHE A 84 11.58 -0.44 13.89
CA PHE A 84 12.32 -1.01 12.77
C PHE A 84 13.42 -1.95 13.27
N SER A 85 13.03 -3.12 13.76
CA SER A 85 13.96 -4.18 14.18
C SER A 85 13.90 -5.38 13.21
N LEU A 86 14.93 -6.23 13.24
CA LEU A 86 14.89 -7.51 12.52
C LEU A 86 13.68 -8.37 12.93
N PHE A 87 13.31 -8.32 14.21
CA PHE A 87 12.14 -9.01 14.74
C PHE A 87 10.84 -8.48 14.13
N SER A 88 10.76 -7.16 13.93
CA SER A 88 9.65 -6.46 13.32
C SER A 88 9.45 -6.84 11.85
N ILE A 89 10.56 -7.01 11.12
CA ILE A 89 10.55 -7.49 9.74
C ILE A 89 10.04 -8.93 9.68
N LEU A 90 10.48 -9.79 10.61
CA LEU A 90 10.02 -11.19 10.69
C LEU A 90 8.51 -11.25 10.96
N ILE A 91 8.01 -10.47 11.92
CA ILE A 91 6.57 -10.37 12.20
C ILE A 91 5.81 -9.95 10.95
N TYR A 92 6.30 -8.97 10.19
CA TYR A 92 5.66 -8.53 8.96
C TYR A 92 5.54 -9.66 7.93
N PHE A 93 6.60 -10.43 7.69
CA PHE A 93 6.53 -11.56 6.75
C PHE A 93 5.55 -12.64 7.19
N VAL A 94 5.51 -12.97 8.50
CA VAL A 94 4.53 -13.92 9.05
C VAL A 94 3.11 -13.40 8.86
N ALA A 95 2.87 -12.13 9.18
CA ALA A 95 1.56 -11.51 9.03
C ALA A 95 1.13 -11.45 7.55
N MET A 96 2.06 -11.17 6.63
CA MET A 96 1.80 -11.18 5.19
C MET A 96 1.49 -12.58 4.66
N ALA A 97 2.21 -13.61 5.12
CA ALA A 97 1.90 -15.01 4.78
C ALA A 97 0.51 -15.43 5.26
N ILE A 98 0.14 -15.03 6.49
CA ILE A 98 -1.21 -15.24 7.03
C ILE A 98 -2.25 -14.52 6.16
N LEU A 99 -2.00 -13.28 5.75
CA LEU A 99 -2.91 -12.53 4.88
C LEU A 99 -3.09 -13.24 3.52
N ILE A 100 -2.01 -13.64 2.86
CA ILE A 100 -2.05 -14.38 1.59
C ILE A 100 -2.89 -15.65 1.72
N TYR A 101 -2.68 -16.42 2.79
CA TYR A 101 -3.47 -17.62 3.07
C TYR A 101 -4.97 -17.30 3.24
N LEU A 102 -5.30 -16.25 3.99
CA LEU A 102 -6.68 -15.81 4.21
C LEU A 102 -7.37 -15.32 2.93
N ILE A 103 -6.64 -14.64 2.04
CA ILE A 103 -7.14 -14.19 0.74
C ILE A 103 -7.34 -15.40 -0.17
N MET A 104 -6.37 -16.32 -0.22
CA MET A 104 -6.46 -17.55 -1.03
C MET A 104 -7.65 -18.42 -0.64
N LYS A 105 -8.01 -18.44 0.66
CA LYS A 105 -9.21 -19.13 1.14
C LYS A 105 -10.51 -18.49 0.64
N ASP A 106 -10.54 -17.18 0.43
CA ASP A 106 -11.73 -16.45 -0.01
C ASP A 106 -11.86 -16.37 -1.53
N GLU A 107 -10.77 -16.08 -2.26
CA GLU A 107 -10.76 -15.92 -3.73
C GLU A 107 -10.57 -17.27 -4.46
N GLY A 108 -10.04 -18.28 -3.77
CA GLY A 108 -9.71 -19.58 -4.34
C GLY A 108 -8.26 -19.69 -4.86
N ARG A 109 -7.77 -20.93 -4.95
CA ARG A 109 -6.37 -21.21 -5.35
C ARG A 109 -6.05 -20.82 -6.80
N ASN A 110 -7.05 -20.66 -7.65
CA ASN A 110 -6.84 -20.33 -9.06
C ASN A 110 -6.42 -18.86 -9.25
N GLU A 111 -6.70 -17.99 -8.27
CA GLU A 111 -6.33 -16.57 -8.27
C GLU A 111 -4.95 -16.31 -7.64
N LEU A 112 -4.18 -17.36 -7.35
CA LEU A 112 -2.88 -17.25 -6.68
C LEU A 112 -1.86 -16.32 -7.38
N PRO A 113 -1.74 -16.31 -8.73
CA PRO A 113 -0.86 -15.35 -9.42
C PRO A 113 -1.25 -13.89 -9.15
N LYS A 114 -2.54 -13.61 -9.09
CA LYS A 114 -3.10 -12.28 -8.83
C LYS A 114 -2.87 -11.86 -7.38
N ILE A 115 -3.03 -12.78 -6.43
CA ILE A 115 -2.78 -12.54 -5.00
C ILE A 115 -1.29 -12.25 -4.76
N LEU A 116 -0.40 -13.02 -5.37
CA LEU A 116 1.04 -12.78 -5.28
C LEU A 116 1.43 -11.46 -5.96
N GLY A 117 0.82 -11.14 -7.10
CA GLY A 117 0.99 -9.84 -7.77
C GLY A 117 0.62 -8.67 -6.86
N PHE A 118 -0.53 -8.75 -6.19
CA PHE A 118 -0.95 -7.77 -5.19
C PHE A 118 0.08 -7.67 -4.04
N SER A 119 0.47 -8.83 -3.47
CA SER A 119 1.41 -8.89 -2.36
C SER A 119 2.74 -8.22 -2.71
N GLY A 120 3.29 -8.52 -3.89
CA GLY A 120 4.54 -7.91 -4.35
C GLY A 120 4.42 -6.39 -4.49
N PHE A 121 3.36 -5.91 -5.14
CA PHE A 121 3.13 -4.48 -5.32
C PHE A 121 2.93 -3.75 -3.99
N TYR A 122 2.15 -4.34 -3.08
CA TYR A 122 1.92 -3.81 -1.74
C TYR A 122 3.24 -3.70 -0.95
N THR A 123 4.08 -4.74 -0.97
CA THR A 123 5.39 -4.71 -0.30
C THR A 123 6.33 -3.68 -0.92
N ILE A 124 6.36 -3.53 -2.25
CA ILE A 124 7.19 -2.50 -2.93
C ILE A 124 6.77 -1.10 -2.48
N LEU A 125 5.47 -0.79 -2.51
CA LEU A 125 4.95 0.50 -2.06
C LEU A 125 5.33 0.79 -0.60
N LYS A 126 5.26 -0.23 0.26
CA LYS A 126 5.68 -0.11 1.65
C LYS A 126 7.17 0.18 1.79
N ILE A 127 8.04 -0.50 1.04
CA ILE A 127 9.49 -0.26 1.09
C ILE A 127 9.80 1.19 0.66
N ILE A 128 9.16 1.68 -0.40
CA ILE A 128 9.29 3.07 -0.84
C ILE A 128 8.85 4.02 0.28
N PHE A 129 7.72 3.73 0.95
CA PHE A 129 7.23 4.55 2.05
C PHE A 129 8.21 4.66 3.20
N ILE A 130 8.68 3.50 3.69
CA ILE A 130 9.62 3.43 4.81
C ILE A 130 10.91 4.15 4.45
N SER A 131 11.43 3.94 3.24
CA SER A 131 12.65 4.60 2.79
C SER A 131 12.50 6.12 2.79
N MET A 132 11.37 6.63 2.31
CA MET A 132 11.09 8.07 2.38
C MET A 132 10.95 8.56 3.81
N PHE A 133 10.25 7.82 4.67
CA PHE A 133 10.09 8.19 6.08
C PHE A 133 11.44 8.27 6.82
N VAL A 134 12.35 7.33 6.57
CA VAL A 134 13.70 7.30 7.16
C VAL A 134 14.62 8.38 6.58
N LEU A 135 14.41 8.80 5.33
CA LEU A 135 15.22 9.80 4.63
C LEU A 135 14.75 11.25 4.82
N LEU A 136 13.63 11.44 5.53
CA LEU A 136 13.01 12.74 5.80
C LEU A 136 13.66 13.42 7.01
#